data_AF-A0A5B9W4A2-F1
#
_entry.id   AF-A0A5B9W4A2-F1
#
_cell.length_a   1.000
_cell.length_b   1.000
_cell.length_c   1.000
_cell.angle_alpha   90.00
_cell.angle_beta   90.00
_cell.angle_gamma   90.00
#
_symmetry.space_group_name_H-M   'P 1'
#
loop_
_entity.id
_entity.type
_entity.pdbx_description
1 polymer ?
#
loop_
_entity_poly.entity_id
_entity_poly.type
_entity_poly.pdbx_seq_one_letter_code
_entity_poly.pdbx_strand_id
1 'polypeptide(L)'
;MTRRISGPFEVKLTPQAPAEGFGDPSVGRMAIDKAYSGDLEATGKGEMLATQTAVPGSAGYVALERVSGTLCGRAGSFSIQHAGIMNRGAPTLSITVVPDSGTDELAGLSGTMAIRMEGKAHFYDFEFTFPDGD
;
A
#
# COMPACT_ATOMS: atom_id res chain seq x y z
N MET A 1 -15.83 15.40 -5.61
CA MET A 1 -15.87 15.56 -4.12
C MET A 1 -14.91 14.59 -3.41
N THR A 2 -14.25 15.01 -2.32
CA THR A 2 -13.38 14.16 -1.49
C THR A 2 -14.18 13.24 -0.57
N ARG A 3 -13.83 11.94 -0.54
CA ARG A 3 -14.42 10.91 0.32
C ARG A 3 -13.35 10.34 1.25
N ARG A 4 -13.78 9.90 2.43
CA ARG A 4 -12.93 9.23 3.43
C ARG A 4 -13.61 7.96 3.91
N ILE A 5 -12.86 6.86 3.92
CA ILE A 5 -13.28 5.57 4.47
C ILE A 5 -12.17 5.00 5.34
N SER A 6 -12.51 4.06 6.21
CA SER A 6 -11.55 3.32 7.02
C SER A 6 -12.01 1.89 7.21
N GLY A 7 -11.08 0.95 7.32
CA GLY A 7 -11.42 -0.45 7.55
C GLY A 7 -10.21 -1.29 7.93
N PRO A 8 -10.44 -2.53 8.38
CA PRO A 8 -9.36 -3.44 8.69
C PRO A 8 -8.74 -3.99 7.40
N PHE A 9 -7.48 -4.41 7.51
CA PHE A 9 -6.86 -5.26 6.50
C PHE A 9 -5.91 -6.28 7.14
N GLU A 10 -5.72 -7.40 6.47
CA GLU A 10 -4.68 -8.37 6.78
C GLU A 10 -3.53 -8.23 5.78
N VAL A 11 -2.30 -8.50 6.24
CA VAL A 11 -1.11 -8.49 5.40
C VAL A 11 -0.24 -9.69 5.67
N LYS A 12 0.20 -10.34 4.59
CA LYS A 12 1.21 -11.38 4.58
C LYS A 12 2.40 -10.90 3.75
N LEU A 13 3.58 -10.95 4.35
CA LEU A 13 4.85 -10.65 3.68
C LEU A 13 5.65 -11.94 3.53
N THR A 14 6.06 -12.25 2.31
CA THR A 14 6.83 -13.45 2.00
C THR A 14 8.21 -13.06 1.46
N PRO A 15 9.31 -13.36 2.17
CA PRO A 15 10.66 -13.08 1.68
C PRO A 15 10.90 -13.70 0.31
N GLN A 16 11.48 -12.92 -0.59
CA GLN A 16 11.89 -13.37 -1.92
C GLN A 16 13.41 -13.45 -1.95
N ALA A 17 13.94 -14.43 -2.69
CA ALA A 17 15.37 -14.48 -2.98
C ALA A 17 15.82 -13.19 -3.69
N PRO A 18 17.07 -12.73 -3.51
CA PRO A 18 17.63 -11.67 -4.33
C PRO A 18 17.54 -12.02 -5.82
N ALA A 19 17.49 -11.01 -6.69
CA ALA A 19 17.58 -11.25 -8.12
C ALA A 19 18.98 -11.77 -8.48
N GLU A 20 19.07 -12.92 -9.15
CA GLU A 20 20.37 -13.46 -9.56
C GLU A 20 21.07 -12.51 -10.54
N GLY A 21 22.30 -12.13 -10.24
CA GLY A 21 23.12 -11.26 -11.10
C GLY A 21 22.72 -9.78 -11.12
N PHE A 22 21.75 -9.35 -10.32
CA PHE A 22 21.30 -7.96 -10.27
C PHE A 22 21.02 -7.47 -8.85
N GLY A 23 21.24 -6.17 -8.62
CA GLY A 23 20.98 -5.52 -7.33
C GLY A 23 22.04 -5.81 -6.27
N ASP A 24 21.77 -5.34 -5.04
CA ASP A 24 22.62 -5.56 -3.88
C ASP A 24 21.87 -6.48 -2.88
N PRO A 25 22.49 -7.56 -2.36
CA PRO A 25 21.83 -8.51 -1.47
C PRO A 25 21.43 -7.93 -0.12
N SER A 26 21.94 -6.76 0.26
CA SER A 26 21.50 -6.03 1.47
C SER A 26 20.14 -5.36 1.31
N VAL A 27 19.61 -5.25 0.08
CA VAL A 27 18.25 -4.79 -0.18
C VAL A 27 17.31 -5.99 -0.17
N GLY A 28 16.56 -6.13 0.93
CA GLY A 28 15.58 -7.20 1.09
C GLY A 28 14.40 -7.02 0.15
N ARG A 29 13.88 -8.13 -0.39
CA ARG A 29 12.70 -8.17 -1.25
C ARG A 29 11.61 -9.04 -0.64
N MET A 30 10.37 -8.56 -0.67
CA MET A 30 9.22 -9.24 -0.09
C MET A 30 8.04 -9.20 -1.06
N ALA A 31 7.37 -10.33 -1.26
CA ALA A 31 6.06 -10.36 -1.89
C ALA A 31 4.99 -9.99 -0.87
N ILE A 32 4.01 -9.20 -1.30
CA ILE A 32 2.89 -8.71 -0.50
C ILE A 32 1.61 -9.39 -0.95
N ASP A 33 0.88 -9.97 0.00
CA ASP A 33 -0.52 -10.35 -0.15
C ASP A 33 -1.34 -9.66 0.95
N LYS A 34 -2.36 -8.90 0.58
CA LYS A 34 -3.27 -8.22 1.50
C LYS A 34 -4.72 -8.56 1.22
N ALA A 35 -5.53 -8.54 2.27
CA ALA A 35 -6.98 -8.60 2.20
C ALA A 35 -7.55 -7.39 2.94
N TYR A 36 -8.29 -6.53 2.23
CA TYR A 36 -8.98 -5.37 2.76
C TYR A 36 -10.46 -5.70 2.93
N SER A 37 -11.06 -5.21 4.01
CA SER A 37 -12.50 -5.41 4.26
C SER A 37 -13.22 -4.09 4.58
N GLY A 38 -14.54 -4.10 4.42
CA GLY A 38 -15.41 -2.95 4.66
C GLY A 38 -15.72 -2.20 3.37
N ASP A 39 -15.64 -0.86 3.41
CA ASP A 39 -15.91 -0.05 2.22
C ASP A 39 -14.87 -0.24 1.11
N LEU A 40 -13.66 -0.71 1.43
CA LEU A 40 -12.73 -1.31 0.48
C LEU A 40 -12.73 -2.82 0.72
N GLU A 41 -13.49 -3.57 -0.08
CA GLU A 41 -13.51 -5.03 -0.08
C GLU A 41 -12.67 -5.51 -1.26
N ALA A 42 -11.39 -5.82 -1.01
CA ALA A 42 -10.40 -6.02 -2.05
C ALA A 42 -9.22 -6.90 -1.64
N THR A 43 -8.49 -7.39 -2.63
CA THR A 43 -7.18 -8.04 -2.42
C THR A 43 -6.07 -7.15 -2.97
N GLY A 44 -4.94 -7.11 -2.25
CA GLY A 44 -3.74 -6.39 -2.65
C GLY A 44 -2.60 -7.34 -2.95
N LYS A 45 -1.97 -7.24 -4.12
CA LYS A 45 -0.77 -8.02 -4.48
C LYS A 45 0.34 -7.10 -4.94
N GLY A 46 1.55 -7.28 -4.43
CA GLY A 46 2.65 -6.38 -4.73
C GLY A 46 4.02 -6.89 -4.32
N GLU A 47 5.00 -6.01 -4.45
CA GLU A 47 6.36 -6.26 -4.00
C GLU A 47 6.88 -5.05 -3.20
N MET A 48 7.72 -5.35 -2.22
CA MET A 48 8.42 -4.38 -1.39
C MET A 48 9.93 -4.61 -1.47
N LEU A 49 10.67 -3.51 -1.56
CA LEU A 49 12.11 -3.46 -1.33
C LEU A 49 12.38 -2.71 -0.02
N ALA A 50 13.28 -3.23 0.80
CA ALA A 50 13.58 -2.66 2.11
C ALA A 50 15.06 -2.75 2.47
N THR A 51 15.54 -1.75 3.21
CA THR A 51 16.87 -1.74 3.83
C THR A 51 16.72 -1.41 5.30
N GLN A 52 17.34 -2.23 6.15
CA GLN A 52 17.53 -1.93 7.56
C GLN A 52 18.98 -1.49 7.77
N THR A 53 19.18 -0.47 8.61
CA THR A 53 20.53 -0.01 8.93
C THR A 53 21.03 -0.62 10.23
N ALA A 54 22.32 -0.47 10.52
CA ALA A 54 22.88 -0.86 11.81
C ALA A 54 22.33 -0.05 13.00
N VAL A 55 21.71 1.12 12.75
CA VAL A 55 21.13 1.95 13.81
C VAL A 55 19.70 1.46 14.09
N PRO A 56 19.39 1.02 15.32
CA PRO A 56 18.05 0.56 15.68
C PRO A 56 16.98 1.60 15.34
N GLY A 57 15.85 1.12 14.79
CA GLY A 57 14.75 1.98 14.35
C GLY A 57 15.09 2.86 13.15
N SER A 58 16.17 2.59 12.41
CA SER A 58 16.47 3.30 11.15
C SER A 58 16.42 2.34 9.97
N ALA A 59 15.50 2.61 9.05
CA ALA A 59 15.20 1.77 7.90
C ALA A 59 14.52 2.57 6.78
N GLY A 60 14.51 2.02 5.57
CA GLY A 60 13.74 2.55 4.46
C GLY A 60 13.06 1.42 3.69
N TYR A 61 11.91 1.71 3.10
CA TYR A 61 11.25 0.79 2.19
C TYR A 61 10.45 1.52 1.11
N VAL A 62 10.26 0.84 -0.01
CA VAL A 62 9.33 1.21 -1.07
C VAL A 62 8.53 -0.01 -1.48
N ALA A 63 7.29 0.20 -1.93
CA ALA A 63 6.46 -0.87 -2.46
C ALA A 63 5.52 -0.36 -3.54
N LEU A 64 5.16 -1.25 -4.47
CA LEU A 64 4.05 -1.07 -5.38
C LEU A 64 3.09 -2.24 -5.17
N GLU A 65 1.81 -1.91 -5.08
CA GLU A 65 0.75 -2.88 -4.84
C GLU A 65 -0.40 -2.63 -5.81
N ARG A 66 -0.90 -3.70 -6.44
CA ARG A 66 -2.13 -3.72 -7.21
C ARG A 66 -3.28 -4.16 -6.29
N VAL A 67 -4.24 -3.28 -6.11
CA VAL A 67 -5.48 -3.52 -5.35
C VAL A 67 -6.61 -3.84 -6.34
N SER A 68 -7.29 -4.97 -6.15
CA SER A 68 -8.38 -5.43 -7.00
C SER A 68 -9.58 -5.86 -6.16
N GLY A 69 -10.75 -5.29 -6.44
CA GLY A 69 -11.98 -5.55 -5.69
C GLY A 69 -13.02 -4.46 -5.88
N THR A 70 -13.67 -4.06 -4.80
CA THR A 70 -14.67 -2.99 -4.79
C THR A 70 -14.33 -1.87 -3.82
N LEU A 71 -14.57 -0.62 -4.23
CA LEU A 71 -14.45 0.58 -3.40
C LEU A 71 -15.80 1.28 -3.32
N CYS A 72 -16.44 1.24 -2.16
CA CYS A 72 -17.78 1.72 -1.91
C CYS A 72 -18.80 1.19 -2.95
N GLY A 73 -18.69 -0.10 -3.29
CA GLY A 73 -19.51 -0.77 -4.29
C GLY A 73 -19.05 -0.62 -5.74
N ARG A 74 -18.09 0.24 -6.06
CA ARG A 74 -17.53 0.40 -7.41
C ARG A 74 -16.46 -0.65 -7.68
N ALA A 75 -16.64 -1.49 -8.69
CA ALA A 75 -15.71 -2.55 -9.04
C ALA A 75 -14.57 -2.05 -9.94
N GLY A 76 -13.38 -2.57 -9.69
CA GLY A 76 -12.22 -2.32 -10.54
C GLY A 76 -10.92 -2.64 -9.83
N SER A 77 -9.85 -2.03 -10.31
CA SER A 77 -8.54 -2.17 -9.68
C SER A 77 -7.70 -0.91 -9.83
N PHE A 78 -6.81 -0.66 -8.90
CA PHE A 78 -5.91 0.49 -8.89
C PHE A 78 -4.57 0.11 -8.26
N SER A 79 -3.54 0.91 -8.48
CA SER A 79 -2.22 0.67 -7.89
C SER A 79 -1.91 1.73 -6.85
N ILE A 80 -1.28 1.34 -5.75
CA ILE A 80 -0.76 2.26 -4.72
C ILE A 80 0.75 2.12 -4.62
N GLN A 81 1.42 3.26 -4.44
CA GLN A 81 2.86 3.33 -4.18
C GLN A 81 3.08 3.67 -2.70
N HIS A 82 4.00 2.95 -2.06
CA HIS A 82 4.48 3.23 -0.72
C HIS A 82 5.89 3.81 -0.77
N ALA A 83 6.14 4.83 0.06
CA ALA A 83 7.48 5.31 0.39
C ALA A 83 7.58 5.53 1.90
N GLY A 84 8.37 4.70 2.57
CA GLY A 84 8.51 4.73 4.02
C GLY A 84 9.95 4.93 4.47
N ILE A 85 10.16 5.81 5.44
CA ILE A 85 11.42 6.01 6.13
C ILE A 85 11.17 5.93 7.63
N MET A 86 12.04 5.22 8.33
CA MET A 86 12.15 5.28 9.78
C MET A 86 13.47 5.95 10.14
N ASN A 87 13.41 7.05 10.88
CA ASN A 87 14.57 7.75 11.39
C ASN A 87 14.64 7.57 12.91
N ARG A 88 15.44 6.61 13.37
CA ARG A 88 15.66 6.34 14.81
C ARG A 88 14.33 6.22 15.58
N GLY A 89 13.39 5.47 15.04
CA GLY A 89 12.06 5.25 15.62
C GLY A 89 11.00 6.29 15.25
N ALA A 90 11.34 7.37 14.54
CA ALA A 90 10.35 8.31 13.99
C ALA A 90 9.95 7.87 12.57
N PRO A 91 8.71 7.39 12.35
CA PRO A 91 8.27 6.95 11.03
C PRO A 91 7.77 8.13 10.19
N THR A 92 7.99 8.05 8.88
CA THR A 92 7.31 8.83 7.85
C THR A 92 6.89 7.89 6.75
N LEU A 93 5.63 7.94 6.35
CA LEU A 93 5.06 7.06 5.34
C LEU A 93 4.13 7.85 4.43
N SER A 94 4.37 7.75 3.13
CA SER A 94 3.45 8.19 2.09
C SER A 94 2.92 6.96 1.35
N ILE A 95 1.59 6.84 1.25
CA ILE A 95 0.93 5.87 0.38
C ILE A 95 -0.01 6.64 -0.54
N THR A 96 0.20 6.52 -1.83
CA THR A 96 -0.52 7.32 -2.84
C THR A 96 -1.03 6.42 -3.96
N VAL A 97 -2.25 6.67 -4.43
CA VAL A 97 -2.76 6.04 -5.66
C VAL A 97 -1.88 6.48 -6.82
N VAL A 98 -1.34 5.53 -7.57
CA VAL A 98 -0.58 5.82 -8.80
C VAL A 98 -1.55 6.46 -9.81
N PRO A 99 -1.26 7.66 -10.34
CA PRO A 99 -2.13 8.33 -11.29
C PRO A 99 -2.52 7.42 -12.45
N ASP A 100 -3.79 7.51 -12.87
CA ASP A 100 -4.37 6.77 -13.99
C ASP A 100 -4.28 5.24 -13.89
N SER A 101 -3.95 4.69 -12.71
CA SER A 101 -3.88 3.24 -12.50
C SER A 101 -5.25 2.59 -12.27
N GLY A 102 -6.28 3.39 -11.98
CA GLY A 102 -7.65 2.94 -11.80
C GLY A 102 -8.25 2.36 -13.09
N THR A 103 -8.92 1.21 -12.99
CA THR A 103 -9.63 0.55 -14.09
C THR A 103 -11.13 0.52 -13.83
N ASP A 104 -11.90 0.30 -14.90
CA ASP A 104 -13.34 0.05 -14.82
C ASP A 104 -14.06 1.20 -14.08
N GLU A 105 -14.90 0.89 -13.10
CA GLU A 105 -15.60 1.89 -12.30
C GLU A 105 -14.65 2.63 -11.35
N LEU A 106 -13.36 2.25 -11.26
CA LEU A 106 -12.32 2.95 -10.52
C LEU A 106 -11.42 3.83 -11.42
N ALA A 107 -11.73 3.98 -12.71
CA ALA A 107 -11.02 4.90 -13.59
C ALA A 107 -11.05 6.35 -13.05
N GLY A 108 -9.92 7.04 -13.13
CA GLY A 108 -9.74 8.41 -12.61
C GLY A 108 -9.58 8.52 -11.10
N LEU A 109 -9.56 7.39 -10.35
CA LEU A 109 -9.31 7.40 -8.91
C LEU A 109 -7.99 8.11 -8.59
N SER A 110 -8.07 9.06 -7.67
CA SER A 110 -6.91 9.72 -7.05
C SER A 110 -7.08 9.69 -5.54
N GLY A 111 -5.99 9.57 -4.78
CA GLY A 111 -6.09 9.54 -3.32
C GLY A 111 -4.80 9.16 -2.61
N THR A 112 -4.88 9.22 -1.29
CA THR A 112 -3.80 8.84 -0.37
C THR A 112 -4.33 7.95 0.74
N MET A 113 -3.50 7.01 1.19
CA MET A 113 -3.84 6.07 2.25
C MET A 113 -2.90 6.29 3.44
N ALA A 114 -3.45 6.20 4.65
CA ALA A 114 -2.71 6.01 5.88
C ALA A 114 -2.93 4.58 6.38
N ILE A 115 -1.95 4.06 7.12
CA ILE A 115 -2.08 2.79 7.83
C ILE A 115 -1.81 3.04 9.31
N ARG A 116 -2.54 2.33 10.15
CA ARG A 116 -2.40 2.39 11.60
C ARG A 116 -2.59 1.01 12.21
N MET A 117 -2.02 0.83 13.40
CA MET A 117 -2.17 -0.39 14.17
C MET A 117 -2.95 -0.10 15.44
N GLU A 118 -3.95 -0.92 15.72
CA GLU A 118 -4.63 -0.95 17.02
C GLU A 118 -4.36 -2.32 17.65
N GLY A 119 -3.46 -2.35 18.64
CA GLY A 119 -2.94 -3.61 19.18
C GLY A 119 -2.20 -4.40 18.10
N LYS A 120 -2.78 -5.53 17.67
CA LYS A 120 -2.22 -6.39 16.61
C LYS A 120 -2.94 -6.27 15.27
N ALA A 121 -4.06 -5.53 15.21
CA ALA A 121 -4.85 -5.38 14.00
C ALA A 121 -4.37 -4.19 13.18
N HIS A 122 -4.38 -4.34 11.85
CA HIS A 122 -4.05 -3.27 10.92
C HIS A 122 -5.32 -2.64 10.35
N PHE A 123 -5.30 -1.32 10.23
CA PHE A 123 -6.36 -0.52 9.65
C PHE A 123 -5.82 0.43 8.59
N TYR A 124 -6.59 0.63 7.52
CA TYR A 124 -6.37 1.69 6.56
C TYR A 124 -7.30 2.86 6.85
N ASP A 125 -6.84 4.07 6.54
CA ASP A 125 -7.68 5.25 6.35
C ASP A 125 -7.41 5.75 4.93
N PHE A 126 -8.43 5.76 4.08
CA PHE A 126 -8.29 6.09 2.65
C PHE A 126 -9.08 7.34 2.32
N GLU A 127 -8.37 8.38 1.88
CA GLU A 127 -8.93 9.62 1.34
C GLU A 127 -8.78 9.62 -0.17
N PHE A 128 -9.90 9.78 -0.89
CA PHE A 128 -9.90 9.68 -2.34
C PHE A 128 -10.95 10.56 -3.02
N THR A 129 -10.75 10.76 -4.31
CA THR A 129 -11.64 11.50 -5.21
C THR A 129 -11.75 10.74 -6.53
N PHE A 130 -12.87 10.96 -7.21
CA PHE A 130 -13.01 10.72 -8.65
C PHE A 130 -13.14 12.07 -9.36
N PRO A 131 -12.83 12.16 -10.68
CA PRO A 131 -13.21 13.30 -11.49
C PRO A 131 -14.73 13.49 -11.34
N ASP A 132 -15.20 14.73 -11.20
CA ASP A 132 -16.59 15.00 -10.81
C ASP A 132 -17.63 14.33 -11.76
N GLY A 133 -18.59 13.60 -11.17
CA GLY A 133 -19.74 12.87 -11.78
C GLY A 133 -19.62 11.35 -11.62
N ASP A 134 -20.43 10.59 -10.87
CA ASP A 134 -21.80 10.75 -10.33
C ASP A 134 -21.90 10.64 -8.80
#